data_AF-A0A7X0ASB6-F1
#
_entry.id   AF-A0A7X0ASB6-F1
#
_cell.length_a   1.000
_cell.length_b   1.000
_cell.length_c   1.000
_cell.angle_alpha   90.00
_cell.angle_beta   90.00
_cell.angle_gamma   90.00
#
_symmetry.space_group_name_H-M   'P 1'
#
loop_
_entity.id
_entity.type
_entity.pdbx_description
1 polymer ?
#
loop_
_entity_poly.entity_id
_entity_poly.type
_entity_poly.pdbx_seq_one_letter_code
_entity_poly.pdbx_strand_id
1 'polypeptide(L)'
;MLHIDRNALPGLPRPVFEINAEKVDNAIRLTVMVSTGHDITYMDIEAIDADTFERSAKSWLLDRPYFDGDDLPWAIAVADATKRISIWLKKTSMYTATTPA
;
A
#
# COMPACT_ATOMS: atom_id res chain seq x y z
N MET A 1 4.81 6.27 10.00
CA MET A 1 4.20 5.00 9.59
C MET A 1 2.68 5.20 9.49
N LEU A 2 2.05 4.65 8.47
CA LEU A 2 0.60 4.51 8.33
C LEU A 2 0.24 3.03 8.47
N HIS A 3 -0.76 2.75 9.28
CA HIS A 3 -1.29 1.42 9.54
C HIS A 3 -2.74 1.33 9.03
N ILE A 4 -3.02 0.32 8.22
CA ILE A 4 -4.35 0.06 7.63
C ILE A 4 -4.74 -1.37 7.98
N ASP A 5 -5.50 -1.52 9.07
CA ASP A 5 -6.12 -2.78 9.48
C ASP A 5 -7.59 -2.85 9.03
N ARG A 6 -8.30 -3.88 9.48
CA ARG A 6 -9.74 -4.05 9.22
C ARG A 6 -10.62 -3.01 9.94
N ASN A 7 -10.12 -2.29 10.94
CA ASN A 7 -10.85 -1.17 11.54
C ASN A 7 -10.77 0.06 10.64
N ALA A 8 -9.59 0.32 10.08
CA ALA A 8 -9.36 1.41 9.14
C ALA A 8 -9.99 1.14 7.77
N LEU A 9 -9.96 -0.11 7.31
CA LEU A 9 -10.50 -0.57 6.03
C LEU A 9 -11.31 -1.88 6.24
N PRO A 10 -12.59 -1.79 6.62
CA PRO A 10 -13.44 -2.98 6.85
C PRO A 10 -13.59 -3.89 5.64
N GLY A 11 -13.42 -3.34 4.43
CA GLY A 11 -13.44 -4.07 3.16
C GLY A 11 -12.19 -4.91 2.89
N LEU A 12 -11.20 -4.92 3.79
CA LEU A 12 -9.98 -5.71 3.62
C LEU A 12 -10.32 -7.23 3.62
N PRO A 13 -10.11 -7.93 2.49
CA PRO A 13 -10.46 -9.33 2.34
C PRO A 13 -9.52 -10.23 3.16
N ARG A 14 -9.99 -11.42 3.54
CA ARG A 14 -9.18 -12.45 4.23
C ARG A 14 -8.39 -13.28 3.21
N PRO A 15 -7.10 -13.62 3.43
CA PRO A 15 -6.45 -13.69 4.74
C PRO A 15 -5.69 -12.43 5.18
N VAL A 16 -5.68 -11.36 4.39
CA VAL A 16 -4.99 -10.11 4.77
C VAL A 16 -5.70 -9.44 5.94
N PHE A 17 -4.94 -9.06 6.97
CA PHE A 17 -5.48 -8.35 8.13
C PHE A 17 -4.96 -6.92 8.26
N GLU A 18 -3.80 -6.64 7.68
CA GLU A 18 -3.12 -5.36 7.81
C GLU A 18 -2.22 -5.06 6.61
N ILE A 19 -2.23 -3.80 6.23
CA ILE A 19 -1.29 -3.20 5.29
C ILE A 19 -0.64 -2.02 5.99
N ASN A 20 0.69 -2.03 6.07
CA ASN A 20 1.48 -0.94 6.62
C ASN A 20 2.23 -0.23 5.51
N ALA A 21 2.39 1.09 5.68
CA ALA A 21 3.32 1.90 4.93
C ALA A 21 4.26 2.61 5.91
N GLU A 22 5.54 2.37 5.77
CA GLU A 22 6.58 2.97 6.59
C GLU A 22 7.53 3.80 5.73
N LYS A 23 7.97 4.95 6.27
CA LYS A 23 9.07 5.71 5.68
C LYS A 23 10.38 5.04 6.07
N VAL A 24 11.18 4.65 5.11
CA VAL A 24 12.55 4.18 5.34
C VAL A 24 13.48 5.01 4.44
N ASP A 25 14.20 5.95 5.04
CA ASP A 25 15.06 6.91 4.33
C ASP A 25 14.33 7.65 3.19
N ASN A 26 14.66 7.31 1.94
CA ASN A 26 14.10 7.86 0.70
C ASN A 26 13.10 6.91 0.01
N ALA A 27 12.68 5.85 0.69
CA ALA A 27 11.74 4.86 0.19
C ALA A 27 10.54 4.68 1.12
N ILE A 28 9.49 4.10 0.58
CA ILE A 28 8.32 3.65 1.31
C ILE A 28 8.35 2.13 1.34
N ARG A 29 8.46 1.58 2.55
CA ARG A 29 8.28 0.15 2.79
C ARG A 29 6.81 -0.15 2.96
N LEU A 30 6.26 -0.93 2.04
CA LEU A 30 4.93 -1.51 2.16
C LEU A 30 5.03 -2.91 2.75
N THR A 31 4.24 -3.18 3.79
CA THR A 31 4.21 -4.48 4.45
C THR A 31 2.77 -4.98 4.47
N VAL A 32 2.55 -6.21 4.02
CA VAL A 32 1.25 -6.90 4.09
C VAL A 32 1.37 -8.02 5.08
N MET A 33 0.40 -8.12 5.98
CA MET A 33 0.35 -9.18 6.97
C MET A 33 -0.90 -10.05 6.74
N VAL A 34 -0.69 -11.37 6.72
CA VAL A 34 -1.75 -12.38 6.48
C VAL A 34 -1.93 -13.31 7.68
N SER A 35 -3.18 -13.73 7.92
CA SER A 35 -3.57 -14.49 9.12
C SER A 35 -2.98 -15.90 9.20
N THR A 36 -2.46 -16.44 8.11
CA THR A 36 -1.89 -17.78 8.05
C THR A 36 -0.44 -17.78 8.56
N GLY A 37 -0.27 -17.67 9.87
CA GLY A 37 0.92 -18.21 10.54
C GLY A 37 2.24 -17.44 10.42
N HIS A 38 2.21 -16.10 10.36
CA HIS A 38 3.38 -15.19 10.36
C HIS A 38 4.02 -14.88 9.01
N ASP A 39 3.33 -15.10 7.89
CA ASP A 39 3.82 -14.60 6.61
C ASP A 39 3.69 -13.06 6.57
N ILE A 40 4.83 -12.39 6.73
CA ILE A 40 5.00 -10.96 6.56
C ILE A 40 5.70 -10.77 5.23
N THR A 41 5.02 -10.21 4.24
CA THR A 41 5.63 -9.87 2.95
C THR A 41 5.78 -8.36 2.86
N TYR A 42 6.96 -7.88 2.46
CA TYR A 42 7.21 -6.46 2.27
C TYR A 42 7.83 -6.16 0.91
N MET A 43 7.67 -4.92 0.46
CA MET A 43 8.33 -4.35 -0.69
C MET A 43 8.74 -2.92 -0.37
N ASP A 44 9.95 -2.57 -0.77
CA ASP A 44 10.43 -1.20 -0.73
C ASP A 44 10.17 -0.55 -2.09
N ILE A 45 9.40 0.54 -2.10
CA ILE A 45 9.17 1.38 -3.28
C ILE A 45 9.96 2.67 -3.07
N GLU A 46 10.88 2.98 -3.98
CA GLU A 46 11.55 4.29 -3.96
C GLU A 46 10.51 5.42 -4.08
N ALA A 47 10.61 6.42 -3.21
CA ALA A 47 9.69 7.54 -3.20
C ALA A 47 10.08 8.55 -4.30
N ILE A 48 9.79 8.20 -5.55
CA ILE A 48 10.11 9.03 -6.72
C ILE A 48 9.04 10.12 -6.90
N ASP A 49 7.77 9.72 -7.00
CA ASP A 49 6.61 10.59 -7.10
C ASP A 49 5.32 9.83 -6.75
N ALA A 50 4.22 10.55 -6.54
CA ALA A 50 2.99 9.97 -5.99
C ALA A 50 2.29 9.00 -6.95
N ASP A 51 2.40 9.28 -8.25
CA ASP A 51 1.70 8.50 -9.27
C ASP A 51 2.47 7.21 -9.56
N THR A 52 3.81 7.28 -9.58
CA THR A 52 4.71 6.13 -9.66
C THR A 52 4.56 5.23 -8.43
N PHE A 53 4.48 5.80 -7.23
CA PHE A 53 4.22 5.05 -6.02
C PHE A 53 2.88 4.33 -6.10
N GLU A 54 1.79 5.03 -6.43
CA GLU A 54 0.44 4.45 -6.46
C GLU A 54 0.33 3.29 -7.47
N ARG A 55 0.93 3.47 -8.66
CA ARG A 55 0.97 2.42 -9.69
C ARG A 55 1.75 1.20 -9.22
N SER A 56 2.94 1.40 -8.65
CA SER A 56 3.83 0.33 -8.21
C SER A 56 3.23 -0.43 -7.03
N ALA A 57 2.69 0.29 -6.04
CA ALA A 57 2.00 -0.27 -4.89
C ALA A 57 0.78 -1.11 -5.32
N LYS A 58 -0.05 -0.57 -6.22
CA LYS A 58 -1.21 -1.28 -6.74
C LYS A 58 -0.81 -2.55 -7.48
N SER A 59 0.17 -2.47 -8.37
CA SER A 59 0.66 -3.62 -9.13
C SER A 59 1.18 -4.71 -8.21
N TRP A 60 1.99 -4.36 -7.21
CA TRP A 60 2.57 -5.33 -6.29
C TRP A 60 1.53 -5.98 -5.37
N LEU A 61 0.57 -5.20 -4.86
CA LEU A 61 -0.52 -5.73 -4.03
C LEU A 61 -1.42 -6.70 -4.82
N LEU A 62 -1.72 -6.39 -6.08
CA LEU A 62 -2.53 -7.27 -6.95
C LEU A 62 -1.81 -8.56 -7.36
N ASP A 63 -0.47 -8.56 -7.37
CA ASP A 63 0.36 -9.73 -7.68
C ASP A 63 0.59 -10.67 -6.48
N ARG A 64 -0.05 -10.41 -5.32
CA ARG A 64 0.14 -11.24 -4.13
C ARG A 64 -0.61 -12.58 -4.28
N PRO A 65 0.03 -13.73 -3.92
CA PRO A 65 -0.53 -15.06 -4.14
C PRO A 65 -1.71 -15.41 -3.20
N TYR A 66 -2.05 -14.52 -2.27
CA TYR A 66 -3.12 -14.73 -1.28
C TYR A 66 -4.51 -14.44 -1.85
N PHE A 67 -4.59 -13.80 -3.01
CA PHE A 67 -5.83 -13.47 -3.71
C PHE A 67 -5.65 -13.69 -5.20
N ASP A 68 -6.73 -14.06 -5.86
CA ASP A 68 -6.77 -14.05 -7.31
C ASP A 68 -6.75 -12.58 -7.77
N GLY A 69 -5.96 -12.25 -8.78
CA GLY A 69 -5.86 -10.87 -9.29
C GLY A 69 -7.20 -10.30 -9.78
N ASP A 70 -8.17 -11.19 -10.04
CA ASP A 70 -9.53 -10.90 -10.47
C ASP A 70 -10.57 -10.86 -9.32
N ASP A 71 -10.14 -11.01 -8.05
CA ASP A 71 -11.01 -10.85 -6.89
C ASP A 71 -11.41 -9.37 -6.74
N LEU A 72 -12.63 -9.04 -7.15
CA LEU A 72 -13.17 -7.67 -7.11
C LEU A 72 -13.04 -7.01 -5.71
N PRO A 73 -13.43 -7.68 -4.61
CA PRO A 73 -13.11 -7.24 -3.25
C PRO A 73 -11.64 -6.87 -3.02
N TRP A 74 -10.69 -7.67 -3.53
CA TRP A 74 -9.27 -7.36 -3.40
C TRP A 74 -8.87 -6.13 -4.20
N ALA A 75 -9.32 -6.02 -5.46
CA ALA A 75 -9.04 -4.86 -6.30
C ALA A 75 -9.55 -3.55 -5.68
N ILE A 76 -10.74 -3.58 -5.04
CA ILE A 76 -11.31 -2.43 -4.32
C ILE A 76 -10.46 -2.09 -3.10
N ALA A 77 -10.12 -3.09 -2.28
CA ALA A 77 -9.33 -2.86 -1.07
C ALA A 77 -7.93 -2.33 -1.39
N VAL A 78 -7.28 -2.83 -2.46
CA VAL A 78 -6.00 -2.32 -2.94
C VAL A 78 -6.12 -0.86 -3.37
N ALA A 79 -7.12 -0.51 -4.17
CA ALA A 79 -7.33 0.88 -4.62
C ALA A 79 -7.55 1.84 -3.43
N ASP A 80 -8.32 1.42 -2.43
CA ASP A 80 -8.54 2.21 -1.22
C ASP A 80 -7.28 2.34 -0.37
N ALA A 81 -6.53 1.24 -0.20
CA ALA A 81 -5.28 1.23 0.55
C ALA A 81 -4.23 2.15 -0.09
N THR A 82 -3.97 2.00 -1.40
CA THR A 82 -2.99 2.84 -2.11
C THR A 82 -3.37 4.31 -2.06
N LYS A 83 -4.66 4.65 -2.25
CA LYS A 83 -5.15 6.03 -2.12
C LYS A 83 -4.90 6.63 -0.74
N ARG A 84 -5.16 5.86 0.33
CA ARG A 84 -4.91 6.30 1.71
C ARG A 84 -3.42 6.53 1.96
N ILE A 85 -2.58 5.64 1.45
CA ILE A 85 -1.12 5.78 1.55
C ILE A 85 -0.66 7.01 0.76
N SER A 86 -1.11 7.21 -0.48
CA SER A 86 -0.82 8.41 -1.28
C SER A 86 -1.19 9.72 -0.57
N ILE A 87 -2.36 9.78 0.08
CA ILE A 87 -2.79 10.94 0.88
C ILE A 87 -1.87 11.15 2.09
N TRP A 88 -1.51 10.07 2.79
CA TRP A 88 -0.58 10.14 3.91
C TRP A 88 0.79 10.66 3.46
N LEU A 89 1.33 10.14 2.36
CA LEU A 89 2.62 10.56 1.78
C LEU A 89 2.64 12.05 1.40
N LYS A 90 1.54 12.56 0.84
CA LYS A 90 1.36 14.00 0.53
C LYS A 90 1.38 14.85 1.79
N LYS A 91 0.73 14.41 2.87
CA LYS A 91 0.72 15.12 4.16
C LYS A 91 2.08 15.10 4.86
N THR A 92 2.88 14.06 4.66
CA THR A 92 4.22 13.93 5.24
C THR A 92 5.32 14.64 4.43
N SER A 93 4.96 15.51 3.48
CA SER A 93 5.89 16.31 2.66
C SER A 93 6.95 15.50 1.91
N MET A 94 6.61 14.28 1.50
CA MET A 94 7.55 13.40 0.79
C MET A 94 7.61 13.62 -0.72
N TYR A 95 6.60 14.30 -1.26
CA TYR A 95 6.62 14.72 -2.65
C TYR A 95 7.14 16.14 -2.72
N THR A 96 8.30 16.32 -3.34
CA THR A 96 8.61 17.60 -3.96
C THR A 96 7.54 17.82 -5.04
N ALA A 97 6.68 18.82 -4.84
CA ALA A 97 5.84 19.29 -5.92
C ALA A 97 6.78 19.65 -7.08
N THR A 98 6.74 18.90 -8.17
CA THR A 98 7.32 19.34 -9.43
C THR A 98 6.52 20.57 -9.84
N THR A 99 7.01 21.75 -9.46
CA THR A 99 6.55 23.01 -10.02
C THR A 99 6.95 22.98 -11.50
N PRO A 100 6.01 22.95 -12.46
CA PRO A 100 6.39 23.17 -13.85
C PRO A 100 6.91 24.61 -13.96
N ALA A 101 8.11 24.74 -14.53
CA ALA A 101 8.75 26.02 -14.84
C ALA A 101 8.02 26.76 -15.96
#